data_AF-A0A8S1V8V8-F1
#
_entry.id   AF-A0A8S1V8V8-F1
#
_cell.length_a   1.000
_cell.length_b   1.000
_cell.length_c   1.000
_cell.angle_alpha   90.00
_cell.angle_beta   90.00
_cell.angle_gamma   90.00
#
_symmetry.space_group_name_H-M   'P 1'
#
loop_
_entity.id
_entity.type
_entity.pdbx_description
1 polymer ?
#
loop_
_entity_poly.entity_id
_entity_poly.type
_entity_poly.pdbx_seq_one_letter_code
_entity_poly.pdbx_strand_id
1 'polypeptide(L)'
;MQVSIEIATWTQNNHGLFDYESQDLKISKIVVQNSVYLILNKDVVEQSNDQNERCIGKISFENGQIYYQSNPKFSDSYVKLDPKYKQQLQVGDLFKFGRLEYFISELNNGEKVQTAQDHYHLDRHIKPGKIQGNRQCKFCLMEEVDQAEDPTNPYLTNLCGCLGNMSYVHYDCLKSWINFSNRIAYKQTVNTVQYNWNQALECEICKVPLPARIYLENQPQPLQLVSIEKLDGPYVILEQITRQDNLSKSLIFIHSFGTNAISIGRGHNSEVRCQDISVSRNHANISFNNDGWQIQDQMSKFGTLRIIRDKLLIDDEIKEIQIGRVLLKIKLI
;
A
#
# COMPACT_ATOMS: atom_id res chain seq x y z
N MET A 1 -33.19 11.37 -1.89
CA MET A 1 -31.91 11.30 -1.14
C MET A 1 -31.01 12.39 -1.70
N GLN A 2 -30.48 13.27 -0.85
CA GLN A 2 -29.58 14.33 -1.30
C GLN A 2 -28.25 14.18 -0.57
N VAL A 3 -27.18 14.77 -1.12
CA VAL A 3 -25.87 14.77 -0.48
C VAL A 3 -25.40 16.20 -0.31
N SER A 4 -25.02 16.53 0.91
CA SER A 4 -24.34 17.78 1.25
C SER A 4 -22.83 17.54 1.23
N ILE A 5 -22.11 18.36 0.48
CA ILE A 5 -20.64 18.29 0.38
C ILE A 5 -20.11 19.64 0.85
N GLU A 6 -19.48 19.66 2.02
CA GLU A 6 -18.65 20.78 2.46
C GLU A 6 -17.24 20.58 1.92
N ILE A 7 -16.72 21.56 1.20
CA ILE A 7 -15.42 21.53 0.54
C ILE A 7 -14.52 22.50 1.28
N ALA A 8 -13.39 22.02 1.78
CA ALA A 8 -12.32 22.84 2.30
C ALA A 8 -11.10 22.72 1.39
N THR A 9 -10.64 23.83 0.82
CA THR A 9 -9.41 23.87 0.02
C THR A 9 -8.32 24.56 0.81
N TRP A 10 -7.19 23.88 0.96
CA TRP A 10 -6.01 24.47 1.59
C TRP A 10 -5.11 25.17 0.57
N THR A 11 -4.63 26.36 0.92
CA THR A 11 -3.83 27.24 0.05
C THR A 11 -2.34 26.90 0.07
N GLN A 12 -1.87 26.18 1.09
CA GLN A 12 -0.45 25.80 1.23
C GLN A 12 -0.19 24.40 0.65
N ASN A 13 0.97 24.24 0.00
CA ASN A 13 1.39 22.95 -0.54
C ASN A 13 2.18 22.17 0.52
N ASN A 14 1.55 21.16 1.12
CA ASN A 14 2.16 20.30 2.14
C ASN A 14 2.47 18.89 1.61
N HIS A 15 3.08 18.79 0.43
CA HIS A 15 3.51 17.51 -0.17
C HIS A 15 2.38 16.46 -0.23
N GLY A 16 1.15 16.90 -0.54
CA GLY A 16 -0.01 16.01 -0.63
C GLY A 16 -0.59 15.55 0.72
N LEU A 17 -0.35 16.30 1.79
CA LEU A 17 -1.03 16.17 3.09
C LEU A 17 -1.95 17.37 3.35
N PHE A 18 -3.11 17.08 3.93
CA PHE A 18 -4.03 18.11 4.43
C PHE A 18 -3.85 18.26 5.94
N ASP A 19 -3.65 19.49 6.40
CA ASP A 19 -3.55 19.79 7.83
C ASP A 19 -4.95 19.99 8.41
N TYR A 20 -5.45 18.96 9.11
CA TYR A 20 -6.80 18.95 9.68
C TYR A 20 -6.96 19.91 10.87
N GLU A 21 -5.86 20.47 11.37
CA GLU A 21 -5.84 21.46 12.45
C GLU A 21 -5.80 22.91 11.92
N SER A 22 -5.66 23.09 10.60
CA SER A 22 -5.54 24.43 9.99
C SER A 22 -6.86 25.20 10.04
N GLN A 23 -6.78 26.47 10.41
CA GLN A 23 -7.92 27.40 10.42
C GLN A 23 -7.99 28.25 9.13
N ASP A 24 -6.92 28.28 8.34
CA ASP A 24 -6.83 29.06 7.11
C ASP A 24 -7.29 28.24 5.90
N LEU A 25 -8.62 28.05 5.80
CA LEU A 25 -9.26 27.22 4.78
C LEU A 25 -10.28 28.03 3.99
N LYS A 26 -10.28 27.85 2.67
CA LYS A 26 -11.39 28.31 1.82
C LYS A 26 -12.50 27.26 1.88
N ILE A 27 -13.62 27.60 2.49
CA ILE A 27 -14.76 26.70 2.65
C ILE A 27 -15.85 27.07 1.65
N SER A 28 -16.40 26.07 0.97
CA SER A 28 -17.60 26.17 0.15
C SER A 28 -18.51 24.97 0.40
N LYS A 29 -19.76 25.06 -0.05
CA LYS A 29 -20.73 23.98 0.14
C LYS A 29 -21.56 23.80 -1.12
N ILE A 30 -21.74 22.56 -1.52
CA ILE A 30 -22.64 22.18 -2.61
C ILE A 30 -23.62 21.11 -2.13
N VAL A 31 -24.79 21.09 -2.76
CA VAL A 31 -25.80 20.04 -2.54
C VAL A 31 -26.07 19.40 -3.89
N VAL A 32 -26.01 18.07 -3.92
CA VAL A 32 -26.18 17.27 -5.13
C VAL A 32 -27.36 16.31 -4.95
N GLN A 33 -28.16 16.15 -6.00
CA GLN A 33 -29.39 15.32 -5.99
C GLN A 33 -29.34 14.21 -7.06
N ASN A 34 -28.34 14.26 -7.92
CA ASN A 34 -28.11 13.37 -9.04
C ASN A 34 -26.61 13.13 -9.22
N SER A 35 -26.27 12.17 -10.07
CA SER A 35 -24.88 11.85 -10.38
C SER A 35 -24.19 13.05 -11.04
N VAL A 36 -23.08 13.51 -10.46
CA VAL A 36 -22.33 14.68 -10.93
C VAL A 36 -20.83 14.48 -10.77
N TYR A 37 -20.05 15.09 -11.66
CA TYR A 37 -18.61 15.23 -11.53
C TYR A 37 -18.26 16.44 -10.66
N LEU A 38 -17.22 16.29 -9.86
CA LEU A 38 -16.63 17.37 -9.07
C LEU A 38 -15.40 17.90 -9.81
N ILE A 39 -15.41 19.18 -10.16
CA ILE A 39 -14.37 19.84 -10.97
C ILE A 39 -13.63 20.86 -10.11
N LEU A 40 -12.30 20.74 -10.01
CA LEU A 40 -11.48 21.72 -9.29
C LEU A 40 -11.03 22.84 -10.23
N ASN A 41 -11.60 24.04 -10.05
CA ASN A 41 -11.22 25.26 -10.75
C ASN A 41 -10.46 26.20 -9.82
N LYS A 42 -9.14 26.23 -9.98
CA LYS A 42 -8.19 26.93 -9.09
C LYS A 42 -8.29 26.43 -7.64
N ASP A 43 -9.13 27.05 -6.83
CA ASP A 43 -9.34 26.71 -5.41
C ASP A 43 -10.80 26.35 -5.08
N VAL A 44 -11.68 26.39 -6.08
CA VAL A 44 -13.12 26.17 -5.92
C VAL A 44 -13.50 24.85 -6.58
N VAL A 45 -14.31 24.04 -5.90
CA VAL A 45 -14.87 22.82 -6.45
C VAL A 45 -16.31 23.09 -6.89
N GLU A 46 -16.60 22.79 -8.15
CA GLU A 46 -17.91 22.99 -8.77
C GLU A 46 -18.47 21.64 -9.23
N GLN A 47 -19.80 21.54 -9.30
CA GLN A 47 -20.47 20.38 -9.89
C GLN A 47 -20.62 20.54 -11.40
N SER A 48 -20.46 19.46 -12.14
CA SER A 48 -20.61 19.40 -13.59
C SER A 48 -21.29 18.10 -14.02
N ASN A 49 -22.07 18.14 -15.09
CA ASN A 49 -22.61 16.93 -15.72
C ASN A 49 -21.56 16.24 -16.61
N ASP A 50 -20.60 17.00 -17.12
CA ASP A 50 -19.55 16.52 -18.01
C ASP A 50 -18.21 16.39 -17.29
N GLN A 51 -17.49 15.31 -17.60
CA GLN A 51 -16.13 15.09 -17.12
C GLN A 51 -15.14 15.94 -17.93
N ASN A 52 -14.14 16.49 -17.24
CA ASN A 52 -12.99 17.13 -17.88
C ASN A 52 -11.68 16.78 -17.14
N GLU A 53 -10.56 17.30 -17.60
CA GLU A 53 -9.23 17.03 -17.04
C GLU A 53 -9.06 17.48 -15.57
N ARG A 54 -9.88 18.43 -15.11
CA ARG A 54 -9.88 18.94 -13.73
C ARG A 54 -10.86 18.21 -12.81
N CYS A 55 -11.47 17.13 -13.30
CA CYS A 55 -12.33 16.29 -12.49
C CYS A 55 -11.54 15.66 -11.35
N ILE A 56 -11.96 15.88 -10.11
CA ILE A 56 -11.30 15.30 -8.93
C ILE A 56 -11.98 14.00 -8.47
N GLY A 57 -13.25 13.82 -8.84
CA GLY A 57 -14.04 12.65 -8.52
C GLY A 57 -15.48 12.80 -8.98
N LYS A 58 -16.31 11.80 -8.70
CA LYS A 58 -17.72 11.77 -9.09
C LYS A 58 -18.58 11.32 -7.92
N ILE A 59 -19.71 11.98 -7.72
CA ILE A 59 -20.81 11.44 -6.91
C ILE A 59 -21.74 10.70 -7.83
N SER A 60 -22.05 9.46 -7.50
CA SER A 60 -22.86 8.55 -8.32
C SER A 60 -24.03 8.01 -7.52
N PHE A 61 -25.22 8.15 -8.07
CA PHE A 61 -26.46 7.59 -7.54
C PHE A 61 -26.75 6.33 -8.35
N GLU A 62 -26.54 5.16 -7.74
CA GLU A 62 -26.61 3.85 -8.39
C GLU A 62 -27.46 2.92 -7.53
N ASN A 63 -28.55 2.38 -8.08
CA ASN A 63 -29.41 1.39 -7.40
C ASN A 63 -29.87 1.81 -5.98
N GLY A 64 -30.20 3.08 -5.79
CA GLY A 64 -30.65 3.61 -4.49
C GLY A 64 -29.54 3.87 -3.48
N GLN A 65 -28.28 3.62 -3.84
CA GLN A 65 -27.11 3.93 -3.03
C GLN A 65 -26.31 5.08 -3.66
N ILE A 66 -25.48 5.73 -2.84
CA ILE A 66 -24.65 6.83 -3.31
C ILE A 66 -23.19 6.49 -3.07
N TYR A 67 -22.36 6.74 -4.08
CA TYR A 67 -20.94 6.47 -4.02
C TYR A 67 -20.12 7.68 -4.46
N TYR A 68 -18.98 7.87 -3.80
CA TYR A 68 -17.89 8.68 -4.32
C TYR A 68 -16.94 7.80 -5.13
N GLN A 69 -16.67 8.17 -6.38
CA GLN A 69 -15.70 7.53 -7.26
C GLN A 69 -14.49 8.46 -7.43
N SER A 70 -13.29 7.92 -7.21
CA SER A 70 -12.04 8.67 -7.38
C SER A 70 -11.75 8.90 -8.88
N ASN A 71 -11.10 10.01 -9.23
CA ASN A 71 -10.46 10.16 -10.53
C ASN A 71 -8.94 9.97 -10.41
N PRO A 72 -8.41 8.75 -10.63
CA PRO A 72 -6.98 8.46 -10.47
C PRO A 72 -6.09 9.23 -11.46
N LYS A 73 -6.65 9.74 -12.56
CA LYS A 73 -5.91 10.60 -13.51
C LYS A 73 -5.60 11.98 -12.95
N PHE A 74 -6.33 12.43 -11.94
CA PHE A 74 -6.13 13.74 -11.31
C PHE A 74 -5.23 13.61 -10.08
N SER A 75 -5.65 12.82 -9.10
CA SER A 75 -4.92 12.54 -7.87
C SER A 75 -5.62 11.41 -7.12
N ASP A 76 -4.85 10.66 -6.34
CA ASP A 76 -5.44 9.68 -5.43
C ASP A 76 -6.40 10.36 -4.44
N SER A 77 -7.54 9.71 -4.24
CA SER A 77 -8.48 10.08 -3.19
C SER A 77 -8.29 9.17 -1.99
N TYR A 78 -8.25 9.74 -0.80
CA TYR A 78 -8.13 8.98 0.44
C TYR A 78 -9.29 9.32 1.38
N VAL A 79 -9.94 8.30 1.93
CA VAL A 79 -10.86 8.48 3.04
C VAL A 79 -10.08 8.54 4.35
N LYS A 80 -10.30 9.59 5.13
CA LYS A 80 -9.76 9.70 6.48
C LYS A 80 -10.56 8.82 7.43
N LEU A 81 -9.86 8.11 8.29
CA LEU A 81 -10.47 7.33 9.36
C LEU A 81 -10.97 8.26 10.47
N ASP A 82 -12.20 8.05 10.94
CA ASP A 82 -12.71 8.73 12.13
C ASP A 82 -12.00 8.16 13.37
N PRO A 83 -11.29 8.98 14.16
CA PRO A 83 -10.57 8.51 15.36
C PRO A 83 -11.47 7.85 16.41
N LYS A 84 -12.78 8.13 16.40
CA LYS A 84 -13.74 7.55 17.36
C LYS A 84 -13.97 6.06 17.14
N TYR A 85 -13.78 5.58 15.91
CA TYR A 85 -14.16 4.22 15.53
C TYR A 85 -12.94 3.42 15.07
N LYS A 86 -12.98 2.13 15.40
CA LYS A 86 -12.06 1.16 14.81
C LYS A 86 -12.60 0.72 13.45
N GLN A 87 -11.74 0.65 12.44
CA GLN A 87 -12.10 0.15 11.12
C GLN A 87 -11.47 -1.22 10.88
N GLN A 88 -12.22 -2.11 10.24
CA GLN A 88 -11.72 -3.42 9.84
C GLN A 88 -10.67 -3.29 8.75
N LEU A 89 -9.59 -4.06 8.90
CA LEU A 89 -8.53 -4.18 7.91
C LEU A 89 -8.91 -5.22 6.86
N GLN A 90 -8.63 -4.90 5.61
CA GLN A 90 -8.80 -5.82 4.50
C GLN A 90 -7.49 -5.99 3.74
N VAL A 91 -7.30 -7.20 3.23
CA VAL A 91 -6.20 -7.48 2.31
C VAL A 91 -6.33 -6.58 1.09
N GLY A 92 -5.22 -5.96 0.72
CA GLY A 92 -5.19 -4.99 -0.35
C GLY A 92 -5.35 -3.54 0.12
N ASP A 93 -5.75 -3.26 1.36
CA ASP A 93 -5.83 -1.88 1.82
C ASP A 93 -4.47 -1.18 1.73
N LEU A 94 -4.48 0.09 1.29
CA LEU A 94 -3.31 0.97 1.33
C LEU A 94 -3.61 2.11 2.29
N PHE A 95 -2.85 2.15 3.38
CA PHE A 95 -2.89 3.22 4.35
C PHE A 95 -1.76 4.20 4.13
N LYS A 96 -2.06 5.47 4.40
CA LYS A 96 -1.09 6.55 4.39
C LYS A 96 -1.03 7.16 5.79
N PHE A 97 0.14 7.08 6.41
CA PHE A 97 0.46 7.72 7.69
C PHE A 97 1.45 8.84 7.40
N GLY A 98 0.98 10.08 7.39
CA GLY A 98 1.78 11.18 6.85
C GLY A 98 2.20 10.88 5.41
N ARG A 99 3.49 10.99 5.07
CA ARG A 99 4.00 10.70 3.71
C ARG A 99 4.29 9.22 3.44
N LEU A 100 4.16 8.35 4.44
CA LEU A 100 4.49 6.93 4.29
C LEU A 100 3.26 6.13 3.86
N GLU A 101 3.46 5.20 2.93
CA GLU A 101 2.42 4.31 2.41
C GLU A 101 2.68 2.87 2.85
N TYR A 102 1.66 2.24 3.42
CA TYR A 102 1.70 0.87 3.92
C TYR A 102 0.55 0.06 3.31
N PHE A 103 0.92 -1.00 2.62
CA PHE A 103 0.00 -1.90 1.93
C PHE A 103 -0.21 -3.17 2.74
N ILE A 104 -1.45 -3.61 2.90
CA ILE A 104 -1.76 -4.91 3.52
C ILE A 104 -1.59 -5.99 2.46
N SER A 105 -0.39 -6.56 2.37
CA SER A 105 -0.05 -7.59 1.38
C SER A 105 -0.59 -8.96 1.76
N GLU A 106 -0.74 -9.24 3.05
CA GLU A 106 -1.25 -10.50 3.57
C GLU A 106 -1.92 -10.31 4.94
N LEU A 107 -2.97 -11.09 5.20
CA LEU A 107 -3.70 -11.06 6.47
C LEU A 107 -4.18 -12.48 6.81
N ASN A 108 -3.98 -12.86 8.06
CA ASN A 108 -4.44 -14.12 8.63
C ASN A 108 -5.27 -13.84 9.88
N ASN A 109 -6.52 -14.32 9.87
CA ASN A 109 -7.43 -14.25 11.01
C ASN A 109 -7.39 -15.50 11.91
N GLY A 110 -6.43 -16.41 11.69
CA GLY A 110 -6.24 -17.65 12.44
C GLY A 110 -6.72 -18.90 11.70
N GLU A 111 -7.78 -18.79 10.89
CA GLU A 111 -8.35 -19.92 10.14
C GLU A 111 -7.96 -19.90 8.65
N LYS A 112 -7.79 -18.71 8.08
CA LYS A 112 -7.55 -18.52 6.65
C LYS A 112 -6.57 -17.38 6.39
N VAL A 113 -5.55 -17.68 5.60
CA VAL A 113 -4.64 -16.70 5.03
C VAL A 113 -5.26 -16.11 3.76
N GLN A 114 -5.24 -14.79 3.67
CA GLN A 114 -5.63 -14.03 2.50
C GLN A 114 -4.42 -13.23 2.02
N THR A 115 -4.16 -13.24 0.71
CA THR A 115 -3.05 -12.53 0.09
C THR A 115 -3.57 -11.56 -0.96
N ALA A 116 -3.01 -10.35 -0.98
CA ALA A 116 -3.47 -9.31 -1.88
C ALA A 116 -3.03 -9.59 -3.31
N GLN A 117 -3.89 -9.23 -4.26
CA GLN A 117 -3.46 -9.09 -5.64
C GLN A 117 -2.41 -7.98 -5.72
N ASP A 118 -1.45 -8.16 -6.62
CA ASP A 118 -0.39 -7.17 -6.84
C ASP A 118 -0.89 -5.98 -7.67
N HIS A 119 -1.45 -5.00 -6.98
CA HIS A 119 -1.96 -3.77 -7.58
C HIS A 119 -0.84 -2.75 -7.87
N TYR A 120 0.36 -2.94 -7.31
CA TYR A 120 1.43 -1.96 -7.34
C TYR A 120 2.70 -2.47 -8.03
N HIS A 121 2.56 -3.56 -8.80
CA HIS A 121 3.62 -4.15 -9.61
C HIS A 121 4.89 -4.49 -8.82
N LEU A 122 4.70 -4.92 -7.56
CA LEU A 122 5.77 -5.32 -6.65
C LEU A 122 6.24 -6.75 -6.93
N ASP A 123 5.40 -7.56 -7.55
CA ASP A 123 5.67 -8.95 -7.89
C ASP A 123 6.08 -9.10 -9.36
N ARG A 124 6.79 -10.19 -9.68
CA ARG A 124 7.19 -10.49 -11.06
C ARG A 124 6.58 -11.77 -11.56
N HIS A 125 5.86 -11.68 -12.67
CA HIS A 125 5.38 -12.84 -13.40
C HIS A 125 6.41 -13.23 -14.47
N ILE A 126 6.94 -14.44 -14.38
CA ILE A 126 7.94 -14.97 -15.32
C ILE A 126 7.31 -16.12 -16.09
N LYS A 127 7.38 -16.00 -17.41
CA LYS A 127 7.07 -17.10 -18.33
C LYS A 127 8.34 -17.92 -18.50
N PRO A 128 8.40 -19.18 -18.04
CA PRO A 128 9.56 -20.02 -18.30
C PRO A 128 9.67 -20.25 -19.81
N GLY A 129 10.72 -19.70 -20.42
CA GLY A 129 11.06 -19.92 -21.81
C GLY A 129 12.11 -21.02 -21.92
N LYS A 130 11.95 -21.94 -22.89
CA LYS A 130 13.08 -22.78 -23.32
C LYS A 130 14.09 -21.88 -24.03
N ILE A 131 15.09 -21.40 -23.31
CA ILE A 131 16.18 -20.62 -23.89
C ILE A 131 17.24 -21.61 -24.38
N GLN A 132 17.41 -21.72 -25.69
CA GLN A 132 18.44 -22.58 -26.29
C GLN A 132 19.83 -21.96 -26.07
N GLY A 133 20.79 -22.78 -25.61
CA GLY A 133 22.20 -22.38 -25.46
C GLY A 133 22.72 -22.44 -24.03
N ASN A 134 24.03 -22.24 -23.88
CA ASN A 134 24.71 -22.25 -22.58
C ASN A 134 24.27 -21.04 -21.75
N ARG A 135 23.86 -21.27 -20.50
CA ARG A 135 23.45 -20.22 -19.55
C ARG A 135 24.37 -20.26 -18.34
N GLN A 136 24.86 -19.09 -17.93
CA GLN A 136 25.71 -18.96 -16.75
C GLN A 136 25.05 -18.08 -15.70
N CYS A 137 24.96 -18.55 -14.46
CA CYS A 137 24.32 -17.80 -13.39
C CYS A 137 25.24 -16.65 -12.98
N LYS A 138 24.73 -15.41 -12.95
CA LYS A 138 25.55 -14.23 -12.65
C LYS A 138 26.15 -14.19 -11.23
N PHE A 139 25.62 -14.99 -10.30
CA PHE A 139 26.09 -15.00 -8.90
C PHE A 139 27.05 -16.15 -8.61
N CYS A 140 26.72 -17.39 -9.00
CA CYS A 140 27.60 -18.55 -8.73
C CYS A 140 28.51 -18.92 -9.90
N LEU A 141 28.32 -18.31 -11.09
CA LEU A 141 29.05 -18.57 -12.32
C LEU A 141 28.97 -20.02 -12.84
N MET A 142 28.10 -20.84 -12.26
CA MET A 142 27.82 -22.20 -12.73
C MET A 142 27.06 -22.13 -14.05
N GLU A 143 27.50 -22.98 -14.99
CA GLU A 143 26.85 -23.17 -16.29
C GLU A 143 25.80 -24.29 -16.16
N GLU A 144 24.61 -24.05 -16.69
CA GLU A 144 23.59 -25.10 -16.85
C GLU A 144 23.49 -25.51 -18.31
N VAL A 145 23.64 -26.82 -18.55
CA VAL A 145 23.54 -27.44 -19.86
C VAL A 145 22.29 -28.30 -19.88
N ASP A 146 21.21 -27.81 -20.50
CA ASP A 146 19.97 -28.53 -20.86
C ASP A 146 19.62 -29.76 -19.98
N GLN A 147 19.60 -29.58 -18.66
CA GLN A 147 19.10 -30.57 -17.70
C GLN A 147 17.67 -30.22 -17.29
N ALA A 148 16.95 -31.21 -16.75
CA ALA A 148 15.62 -30.99 -16.21
C ALA A 148 15.69 -29.90 -15.13
N GLU A 149 14.97 -28.79 -15.34
CA GLU A 149 14.92 -27.67 -14.38
C GLU A 149 14.47 -28.19 -13.00
N ASP A 150 15.25 -27.91 -11.95
CA ASP A 150 14.83 -28.13 -10.57
C ASP A 150 13.64 -27.18 -10.27
N PRO A 151 12.42 -27.70 -10.03
CA PRO A 151 11.28 -26.84 -9.77
C PRO A 151 11.43 -26.01 -8.49
N THR A 152 12.28 -26.42 -7.56
CA THR A 152 12.50 -25.74 -6.27
C THR A 152 13.59 -24.67 -6.35
N ASN A 153 14.53 -24.80 -7.29
CA ASN A 153 15.56 -23.80 -7.55
C ASN A 153 15.67 -23.49 -9.06
N PRO A 154 14.61 -22.92 -9.66
CA PRO A 154 14.57 -22.71 -11.09
C PRO A 154 15.50 -21.59 -11.53
N TYR A 155 15.86 -21.64 -12.82
CA TYR A 155 16.65 -20.63 -13.48
C TYR A 155 15.77 -19.44 -13.89
N LEU A 156 16.05 -18.27 -13.34
CA LEU A 156 15.25 -17.07 -13.52
C LEU A 156 15.83 -16.15 -14.59
N THR A 157 14.93 -15.55 -15.37
CA THR A 157 15.23 -14.54 -16.40
C THR A 157 14.23 -13.40 -16.34
N ASN A 158 14.52 -12.28 -17.03
CA ASN A 158 13.60 -11.14 -17.14
C ASN A 158 13.18 -10.51 -15.80
N LEU A 159 14.02 -10.66 -14.77
CA LEU A 159 13.83 -10.02 -13.47
C LEU A 159 14.11 -8.51 -13.53
N CYS A 160 14.98 -8.10 -14.45
CA CYS A 160 15.45 -6.73 -14.61
C CYS A 160 15.85 -6.45 -16.08
N GLY A 161 16.35 -5.25 -16.37
CA GLY A 161 16.77 -4.83 -17.71
C GLY A 161 18.18 -5.29 -18.12
N CYS A 162 18.81 -6.20 -17.39
CA CYS A 162 20.12 -6.74 -17.76
C CYS A 162 20.01 -7.68 -18.97
N LEU A 163 21.05 -7.71 -19.81
CA LEU A 163 21.11 -8.50 -21.04
C LEU A 163 22.26 -9.52 -21.00
N GLY A 164 22.18 -10.54 -21.85
CA GLY A 164 23.20 -11.58 -21.99
C GLY A 164 23.40 -12.36 -20.69
N ASN A 165 24.65 -12.71 -20.36
CA ASN A 165 24.92 -13.53 -19.17
C ASN A 165 24.47 -12.88 -17.85
N MET A 166 24.29 -11.55 -17.82
CA MET A 166 23.84 -10.82 -16.64
C MET A 166 22.33 -10.91 -16.40
N SER A 167 21.54 -11.47 -17.32
CA SER A 167 20.09 -11.66 -17.17
C SER A 167 19.70 -12.96 -16.46
N TYR A 168 20.67 -13.82 -16.19
CA TYR A 168 20.48 -15.21 -15.81
C TYR A 168 20.87 -15.45 -14.34
N VAL A 169 19.97 -16.06 -13.56
CA VAL A 169 20.22 -16.29 -12.15
C VAL A 169 19.43 -17.46 -11.58
N HIS A 170 20.04 -18.31 -10.76
CA HIS A 170 19.29 -19.29 -9.96
C HIS A 170 18.43 -18.58 -8.90
N TYR A 171 17.23 -19.09 -8.64
CA TYR A 171 16.37 -18.59 -7.58
C TYR A 171 17.09 -18.52 -6.22
N ASP A 172 17.76 -19.60 -5.79
CA ASP A 172 18.44 -19.63 -4.50
C ASP A 172 19.62 -18.67 -4.44
N CYS A 173 20.39 -18.53 -5.54
CA CYS A 173 21.48 -17.56 -5.57
C CYS A 173 20.96 -16.12 -5.40
N LEU A 174 19.85 -15.79 -6.07
CA LEU A 174 19.23 -14.47 -5.92
C LEU A 174 18.65 -14.29 -4.51
N LYS A 175 17.95 -15.30 -3.98
CA LYS A 175 17.39 -15.27 -2.63
C LYS A 175 18.49 -15.08 -1.58
N SER A 176 19.60 -15.82 -1.66
CA SER A 176 20.73 -15.64 -0.75
C SER A 176 21.36 -14.26 -0.87
N TRP A 177 21.47 -13.71 -2.08
CA TRP A 177 21.98 -12.35 -2.27
C TRP A 177 21.05 -11.28 -1.66
N ILE A 178 19.73 -11.41 -1.84
CA ILE A 178 18.73 -10.47 -1.28
C ILE A 178 18.74 -10.54 0.25
N ASN A 179 18.75 -11.74 0.83
CA ASN A 179 18.68 -11.94 2.29
C ASN A 179 20.02 -11.80 3.00
N PHE A 180 21.07 -11.33 2.32
CA PHE A 180 22.33 -11.08 2.96
C PHE A 180 22.17 -9.99 4.03
N SER A 181 22.77 -10.19 5.21
CA SER A 181 22.51 -9.36 6.40
C SER A 181 22.90 -7.89 6.25
N ASN A 182 23.76 -7.54 5.29
CA ASN A 182 24.07 -6.14 4.98
C ASN A 182 22.99 -5.45 4.12
N ARG A 183 22.04 -6.19 3.52
CA ARG A 183 20.94 -5.68 2.70
C ARG A 183 19.63 -5.57 3.46
N ILE A 184 19.40 -6.46 4.43
CA ILE A 184 18.17 -6.49 5.22
C ILE A 184 18.52 -6.34 6.70
N ALA A 185 18.05 -5.26 7.31
CA ALA A 185 18.07 -5.09 8.75
C ALA A 185 16.84 -5.75 9.38
N TYR A 186 17.09 -6.50 10.46
CA TYR A 186 16.09 -7.21 11.21
C TYR A 186 15.82 -6.53 12.56
N LYS A 187 14.55 -6.35 12.92
CA LYS A 187 14.13 -5.88 14.24
C LYS A 187 12.90 -6.64 14.72
N GLN A 188 12.98 -7.23 15.90
CA GLN A 188 11.89 -7.94 16.54
C GLN A 188 11.48 -7.26 17.85
N THR A 189 10.18 -7.16 18.07
CA THR A 189 9.56 -6.84 19.36
C THR A 189 8.75 -8.05 19.84
N VAL A 190 8.03 -7.90 20.95
CA VAL A 190 7.13 -8.95 21.43
C VAL A 190 6.06 -9.28 20.40
N ASN A 191 5.56 -8.28 19.65
CA ASN A 191 4.42 -8.41 18.75
C ASN A 191 4.70 -8.20 17.26
N THR A 192 5.91 -7.74 16.92
CA THR A 192 6.23 -7.37 15.54
C THR A 192 7.59 -7.88 15.12
N VAL A 193 7.71 -8.24 13.85
CA VAL A 193 8.97 -8.55 13.18
C VAL A 193 9.08 -7.66 11.95
N GLN A 194 10.16 -6.87 11.87
CA GLN A 194 10.39 -5.88 10.83
C GLN A 194 11.64 -6.22 10.05
N TYR A 195 11.47 -6.40 8.74
CA TYR A 195 12.52 -6.60 7.76
C TYR A 195 12.65 -5.31 6.94
N ASN A 196 13.69 -4.52 7.22
CA ASN A 196 13.92 -3.23 6.56
C ASN A 196 15.02 -3.38 5.52
N TRP A 197 14.80 -2.88 4.31
CA TRP A 197 15.85 -2.87 3.31
C TRP A 197 16.82 -1.72 3.62
N ASN A 198 18.10 -2.03 3.78
CA ASN A 198 19.15 -1.03 4.00
C ASN A 198 19.38 -0.16 2.75
N GLN A 199 19.11 -0.73 1.59
CA GLN A 199 19.12 -0.08 0.28
C GLN A 199 17.87 -0.51 -0.49
N ALA A 200 17.49 0.23 -1.54
CA ALA A 200 16.39 -0.18 -2.40
C ALA A 200 16.58 -1.63 -2.89
N LEU A 201 15.50 -2.41 -2.88
CA LEU A 201 15.50 -3.77 -3.42
C LEU A 201 15.46 -3.68 -4.95
N GLU A 202 16.64 -3.47 -5.54
CA GLU A 202 16.82 -3.21 -6.97
C GLU A 202 18.02 -4.00 -7.53
N CYS A 203 18.08 -4.13 -8.85
CA CYS A 203 19.24 -4.71 -9.50
C CYS A 203 20.47 -3.82 -9.35
N GLU A 204 21.59 -4.36 -8.89
CA GLU A 204 22.83 -3.58 -8.68
C GLU A 204 23.42 -2.96 -9.97
N ILE A 205 23.07 -3.51 -11.13
CA ILE A 205 23.60 -3.10 -12.44
C ILE A 205 22.65 -2.11 -13.12
N CYS A 206 21.41 -2.54 -13.40
CA CYS A 206 20.47 -1.73 -14.17
C CYS A 206 19.47 -0.96 -13.31
N LYS A 207 19.50 -1.11 -11.98
CA LYS A 207 18.67 -0.36 -11.03
C LYS A 207 17.16 -0.57 -11.13
N VAL A 208 16.72 -1.52 -11.97
CA VAL A 208 15.31 -1.94 -12.01
C VAL A 208 14.92 -2.57 -10.67
N PRO A 209 13.77 -2.20 -10.08
CA PRO A 209 13.20 -2.84 -8.90
C PRO A 209 13.14 -4.36 -9.02
N LEU A 210 13.62 -5.05 -7.98
CA LEU A 210 13.50 -6.49 -7.85
C LEU A 210 12.28 -6.81 -6.98
N PRO A 211 11.52 -7.87 -7.31
CA PRO A 211 10.30 -8.20 -6.60
C PRO A 211 10.60 -8.91 -5.27
N ALA A 212 9.65 -8.85 -4.32
CA ALA A 212 9.69 -9.69 -3.13
C ALA A 212 9.21 -11.13 -3.42
N ARG A 213 8.36 -11.30 -4.43
CA ARG A 213 7.80 -12.59 -4.87
C ARG A 213 7.83 -12.74 -6.38
N ILE A 214 8.09 -13.96 -6.84
CA ILE A 214 8.12 -14.31 -8.26
C ILE A 214 7.05 -15.36 -8.53
N TYR A 215 6.14 -15.07 -9.46
CA TYR A 215 5.15 -16.02 -9.95
C TYR A 215 5.67 -16.68 -11.22
N LEU A 216 5.82 -18.00 -11.18
CA LEU A 216 6.11 -18.80 -12.35
C LEU A 216 4.79 -19.34 -12.93
N GLU A 217 4.56 -19.19 -14.23
CA GLU A 217 3.29 -19.61 -14.86
C GLU A 217 2.91 -21.09 -14.61
N ASN A 218 3.91 -21.94 -14.38
CA ASN A 218 3.73 -23.38 -14.17
C ASN A 218 3.64 -23.79 -12.69
N GLN A 219 3.65 -22.84 -11.74
CA GLN A 219 3.61 -23.12 -10.31
C GLN A 219 2.40 -22.43 -9.64
N PRO A 220 1.68 -23.14 -8.74
CA PRO A 220 0.52 -22.57 -8.07
C PRO A 220 0.90 -21.55 -6.98
N GLN A 221 2.12 -21.65 -6.44
CA GLN A 221 2.61 -20.78 -5.38
C GLN A 221 3.79 -19.95 -5.87
N PRO A 222 3.89 -18.67 -5.45
CA PRO A 222 5.02 -17.84 -5.82
C PRO A 222 6.30 -18.26 -5.08
N LEU A 223 7.44 -18.05 -5.72
CA LEU A 223 8.75 -18.12 -5.10
C LEU A 223 9.00 -16.84 -4.29
N GLN A 224 9.33 -16.99 -3.02
CA GLN A 224 9.54 -15.88 -2.11
C GLN A 224 11.03 -15.53 -2.01
N LEU A 225 11.40 -14.31 -2.41
CA LEU A 225 12.79 -13.85 -2.41
C LEU A 225 13.25 -13.28 -1.08
N VAL A 226 12.35 -12.81 -0.24
CA VAL A 226 12.67 -12.38 1.13
C VAL A 226 12.32 -13.50 2.09
N SER A 227 13.28 -13.98 2.86
CA SER A 227 13.05 -14.95 3.93
C SER A 227 12.34 -14.27 5.11
N ILE A 228 11.10 -14.69 5.35
CA ILE A 228 10.26 -14.18 6.43
C ILE A 228 9.93 -15.36 7.33
N GLU A 229 10.24 -15.24 8.62
CA GLU A 229 9.81 -16.20 9.63
C GLU A 229 8.40 -15.83 10.06
N LYS A 230 7.40 -16.50 9.47
CA LYS A 230 6.01 -16.34 9.86
C LYS A 230 5.77 -17.12 11.15
N LEU A 231 5.31 -16.43 12.20
CA LEU A 231 4.89 -17.08 13.44
C LEU A 231 3.47 -17.64 13.30
N ASP A 232 3.16 -18.66 14.09
CA ASP A 232 1.82 -19.27 14.13
C ASP A 232 0.75 -18.29 14.64
N GLY A 233 -0.50 -18.54 14.27
CA GLY A 233 -1.66 -17.76 14.73
C GLY A 233 -2.00 -16.55 13.84
N PRO A 234 -2.96 -15.71 14.28
CA PRO A 234 -3.38 -14.54 13.52
C PRO A 234 -2.25 -13.51 13.35
N TYR A 235 -2.10 -13.00 12.14
CA TYR A 235 -1.11 -11.97 11.79
C TYR A 235 -1.59 -11.07 10.66
N VAL A 236 -0.93 -9.93 10.48
CA VAL A 236 -1.03 -9.08 9.30
C VAL A 236 0.37 -8.69 8.84
N ILE A 237 0.59 -8.70 7.52
CA ILE A 237 1.83 -8.22 6.89
C ILE A 237 1.55 -6.86 6.26
N LEU A 238 2.20 -5.83 6.80
CA LEU A 238 2.27 -4.51 6.21
C LEU A 238 3.55 -4.40 5.38
N GLU A 239 3.41 -4.01 4.13
CA GLU A 239 4.51 -3.71 3.24
C GLU A 239 4.61 -2.20 3.06
N GLN A 240 5.74 -1.61 3.46
CA GLN A 240 6.00 -0.20 3.18
C GLN A 240 6.43 -0.08 1.72
N ILE A 241 5.72 0.75 0.94
CA ILE A 241 5.97 0.86 -0.49
C ILE A 241 6.24 2.29 -0.93
N THR A 242 6.77 2.43 -2.14
CA THR A 242 6.84 3.67 -2.90
C THR A 242 6.24 3.39 -4.27
N ARG A 243 4.96 3.74 -4.45
CA ARG A 243 4.19 3.39 -5.65
C ARG A 243 4.75 3.97 -6.95
N GLN A 244 5.34 5.16 -6.90
CA GLN A 244 5.92 5.80 -8.09
C GLN A 244 7.06 4.98 -8.70
N ASP A 245 7.82 4.31 -7.85
CA ASP A 245 8.99 3.53 -8.25
C ASP A 245 8.73 2.01 -8.24
N ASN A 246 7.50 1.58 -7.90
CA ASN A 246 7.15 0.18 -7.64
C ASN A 246 8.12 -0.51 -6.67
N LEU A 247 8.59 0.24 -5.67
CA LEU A 247 9.60 -0.22 -4.72
C LEU A 247 8.97 -0.61 -3.39
N SER A 248 9.29 -1.82 -2.93
CA SER A 248 9.15 -2.20 -1.52
C SER A 248 10.29 -1.57 -0.70
N LYS A 249 10.03 -1.19 0.55
CA LYS A 249 11.01 -0.62 1.50
C LYS A 249 11.18 -1.46 2.77
N SER A 250 10.10 -2.08 3.23
CA SER A 250 10.15 -2.96 4.38
C SER A 250 8.93 -3.88 4.41
N LEU A 251 9.09 -5.02 5.08
CA LEU A 251 8.00 -5.92 5.44
C LEU A 251 7.88 -5.96 6.96
N ILE A 252 6.67 -5.77 7.44
CA ILE A 252 6.35 -5.68 8.85
C ILE A 252 5.30 -6.73 9.15
N PHE A 253 5.72 -7.78 9.82
CA PHE A 253 4.86 -8.82 10.34
C PHE A 253 4.36 -8.40 11.72
N ILE A 254 3.05 -8.36 11.89
CA ILE A 254 2.39 -8.03 13.16
C ILE A 254 1.58 -9.24 13.57
N HIS A 255 1.77 -9.72 14.78
CA HIS A 255 1.02 -10.86 15.31
C HIS A 255 0.21 -10.49 16.55
N SER A 256 -0.81 -11.29 16.83
CA SER A 256 -1.78 -11.02 17.90
C SER A 256 -1.33 -11.48 19.30
N PHE A 257 -0.26 -12.28 19.43
CA PHE A 257 0.21 -12.77 20.74
C PHE A 257 0.47 -11.64 21.74
N GLY A 258 -0.17 -11.64 22.91
CA GLY A 258 0.09 -10.63 23.96
C GLY A 258 -0.94 -9.49 24.03
N THR A 259 -2.00 -9.50 23.21
CA THR A 259 -3.25 -8.74 23.37
C THR A 259 -3.15 -7.22 23.57
N ASN A 260 -2.06 -6.58 23.15
CA ASN A 260 -1.95 -5.12 23.13
C ASN A 260 -2.19 -4.56 21.72
N ALA A 261 -2.76 -3.36 21.68
CA ALA A 261 -2.87 -2.62 20.42
C ALA A 261 -1.47 -2.17 19.97
N ILE A 262 -1.12 -2.52 18.75
CA ILE A 262 0.17 -2.29 18.11
C ILE A 262 0.24 -0.84 17.67
N SER A 263 1.13 -0.09 18.28
CA SER A 263 1.27 1.34 17.98
C SER A 263 2.15 1.58 16.74
N ILE A 264 1.61 2.36 15.81
CA ILE A 264 2.31 2.90 14.64
C ILE A 264 2.52 4.39 14.87
N GLY A 265 3.76 4.86 14.75
CA GLY A 265 4.07 6.27 14.94
C GLY A 265 5.55 6.56 14.91
N ARG A 266 5.92 7.85 14.98
CA ARG A 266 7.34 8.25 15.08
C ARG A 266 7.91 8.27 16.48
N GLY A 267 7.08 7.98 17.48
CA GLY A 267 7.48 7.87 18.87
C GLY A 267 8.59 6.83 19.04
N HIS A 268 9.47 7.04 20.01
CA HIS A 268 10.51 6.06 20.35
C HIS A 268 9.90 4.78 20.94
N ASN A 269 8.72 4.90 21.54
CA ASN A 269 7.94 3.83 22.15
C ASN A 269 6.94 3.16 21.18
N SER A 270 6.85 3.62 19.92
CA SER A 270 6.02 2.96 18.92
C SER A 270 6.62 1.63 18.52
N GLU A 271 5.79 0.59 18.45
CA GLU A 271 6.24 -0.75 18.04
C GLU A 271 6.63 -0.75 16.56
N VAL A 272 5.77 -0.18 15.71
CA VAL A 272 6.08 0.15 14.32
C VAL A 272 6.56 1.60 14.26
N ARG A 273 7.87 1.78 14.32
CA ARG A 273 8.49 3.10 14.36
C ARG A 273 8.70 3.67 12.97
N CYS A 274 8.00 4.75 12.67
CA CYS A 274 8.15 5.53 11.46
C CYS A 274 9.15 6.68 11.69
N GLN A 275 10.13 6.89 10.81
CA GLN A 275 11.10 7.98 11.00
C GLN A 275 10.64 9.33 10.41
N ASP A 276 9.59 9.32 9.58
CA ASP A 276 9.14 10.51 8.87
C ASP A 276 8.48 11.55 9.80
N ILE A 277 8.88 12.82 9.65
CA ILE A 277 8.43 13.93 10.51
C ILE A 277 6.93 14.23 10.40
N SER A 278 6.29 13.85 9.29
CA SER A 278 4.85 14.03 9.08
C SER A 278 4.02 12.98 9.83
N VAL A 279 4.63 11.93 10.37
CA VAL A 279 3.92 10.93 11.17
C VAL A 279 3.78 11.46 12.60
N SER A 280 2.58 11.41 13.20
CA SER A 280 2.40 11.68 14.64
C SER A 280 3.23 10.75 15.52
N ARG A 281 3.55 11.19 16.75
CA ARG A 281 4.29 10.36 17.72
C ARG A 281 3.55 9.06 18.03
N ASN A 282 2.24 9.15 18.25
CA ASN A 282 1.30 8.04 18.22
C ASN A 282 0.32 8.35 17.09
N HIS A 283 0.32 7.57 16.01
CA HIS A 283 -0.43 7.91 14.80
C HIS A 283 -1.67 7.02 14.66
N ALA A 284 -1.48 5.71 14.71
CA ALA A 284 -2.55 4.74 14.60
C ALA A 284 -2.22 3.52 15.44
N ASN A 285 -3.25 2.78 15.83
CA ASN A 285 -3.13 1.52 16.54
C ASN A 285 -3.80 0.41 15.74
N ILE A 286 -3.12 -0.74 15.61
CA ILE A 286 -3.68 -1.96 15.04
C ILE A 286 -3.94 -2.96 16.16
N SER A 287 -5.13 -3.56 16.21
CA SER A 287 -5.47 -4.57 17.21
C SER A 287 -6.21 -5.73 16.57
N PHE A 288 -6.05 -6.92 17.14
CA PHE A 288 -6.82 -8.11 16.76
C PHE A 288 -7.85 -8.43 17.85
N ASN A 289 -9.10 -8.67 17.47
CA ASN A 289 -10.16 -9.12 18.36
C ASN A 289 -11.01 -10.20 17.67
N ASN A 290 -12.15 -10.57 18.27
CA ASN A 290 -13.04 -11.59 17.73
C ASN A 290 -13.57 -11.25 16.32
N ASP A 291 -13.64 -9.96 15.96
CA ASP A 291 -14.11 -9.51 14.65
C ASP A 291 -12.96 -9.37 13.64
N GLY A 292 -11.74 -9.77 13.99
CA GLY A 292 -10.56 -9.73 13.14
C GLY A 292 -9.60 -8.56 13.42
N TRP A 293 -8.79 -8.22 12.43
CA TRP A 293 -7.81 -7.14 12.49
C TRP A 293 -8.46 -5.78 12.26
N GLN A 294 -8.21 -4.85 13.17
CA GLN A 294 -8.77 -3.50 13.12
C GLN A 294 -7.69 -2.44 13.29
N ILE A 295 -7.90 -1.27 12.69
CA ILE A 295 -7.06 -0.08 12.83
C ILE A 295 -7.86 1.10 13.37
N GLN A 296 -7.22 1.95 14.16
CA GLN A 296 -7.82 3.17 14.68
C GLN A 296 -6.82 4.32 14.64
N ASP A 297 -7.24 5.47 14.10
CA ASP A 297 -6.47 6.71 14.18
C ASP A 297 -6.38 7.19 15.64
N GLN A 298 -5.21 7.68 16.05
CA GLN A 298 -4.95 8.18 17.40
C GLN A 298 -4.92 9.71 17.44
N MET A 299 -5.89 10.35 16.78
CA MET A 299 -5.98 11.80 16.58
C MET A 299 -4.71 12.36 15.95
N SER A 300 -4.28 11.73 14.84
CA SER A 300 -3.07 12.14 14.15
C SER A 300 -3.26 13.46 13.41
N LYS A 301 -2.21 14.30 13.37
CA LYS A 301 -2.29 15.65 12.79
C LYS A 301 -2.76 15.66 11.32
N PHE A 302 -2.24 14.72 10.53
CA PHE A 302 -2.54 14.59 9.11
C PHE A 302 -3.50 13.43 8.80
N GLY A 303 -4.13 12.87 9.83
CA GLY A 303 -5.05 11.75 9.72
C GLY A 303 -4.38 10.43 9.32
N THR A 304 -5.03 9.33 9.71
CA THR A 304 -4.84 8.02 9.10
C THR A 304 -5.73 7.93 7.88
N LEU A 305 -5.12 7.76 6.70
CA LEU A 305 -5.81 7.84 5.42
C LEU A 305 -5.81 6.46 4.76
N ARG A 306 -6.95 6.02 4.22
CA ARG A 306 -7.05 4.82 3.38
C ARG A 306 -7.38 5.21 1.95
N ILE A 307 -6.66 4.67 0.97
CA ILE A 307 -6.93 4.98 -0.45
C ILE A 307 -8.32 4.49 -0.86
N ILE A 308 -9.01 5.26 -1.70
CA ILE A 308 -10.25 4.85 -2.36
C ILE A 308 -9.89 4.35 -3.75
N ARG A 309 -9.94 3.03 -3.98
CA ARG A 309 -9.57 2.41 -5.27
C ARG A 309 -10.61 2.62 -6.36
N ASP A 310 -11.82 2.13 -6.11
CA ASP A 310 -12.91 2.19 -7.08
C ASP A 310 -13.97 3.20 -6.64
N LYS A 311 -14.76 2.81 -5.63
CA LYS A 311 -15.85 3.63 -5.10
C LYS A 311 -16.00 3.47 -3.60
N LEU A 312 -16.27 4.58 -2.93
CA LEU A 312 -16.59 4.65 -1.50
C LEU A 312 -18.09 4.82 -1.34
N LEU A 313 -18.74 3.94 -0.58
CA LEU A 313 -20.15 4.11 -0.19
C LEU A 313 -20.30 5.33 0.72
N ILE A 314 -21.26 6.18 0.40
CA ILE A 314 -21.70 7.29 1.25
C ILE A 314 -22.92 6.81 2.02
N ASP A 315 -22.70 6.51 3.30
CA ASP A 315 -23.73 6.10 4.25
C ASP A 315 -24.14 7.30 5.14
N ASP A 316 -24.85 7.02 6.24
CA ASP A 316 -25.34 8.05 7.16
C ASP A 316 -24.22 8.78 7.92
N GLU A 317 -23.00 8.25 7.92
CA GLU A 317 -21.85 8.89 8.55
C GLU A 317 -21.20 9.93 7.63
N ILE A 318 -20.56 10.92 8.25
CA ILE A 318 -19.78 11.91 7.50
C ILE A 318 -18.51 11.23 6.98
N LYS A 319 -18.31 11.25 5.66
CA LYS A 319 -17.06 10.79 5.04
C LYS A 319 -16.17 11.98 4.73
N GLU A 320 -14.96 11.97 5.28
CA GLU A 320 -13.91 12.96 5.02
C GLU A 320 -12.95 12.40 3.96
N ILE A 321 -12.94 12.98 2.75
CA ILE A 321 -12.15 12.52 1.60
C ILE A 321 -11.12 13.58 1.22
N GLN A 322 -9.85 13.23 1.33
CA GLN A 322 -8.72 14.07 0.93
C GLN A 322 -8.29 13.77 -0.51
N ILE A 323 -8.14 14.82 -1.32
CA ILE A 323 -7.70 14.76 -2.70
C ILE A 323 -6.68 15.88 -2.92
N GLY A 324 -5.39 15.54 -2.83
CA GLY A 324 -4.32 16.53 -2.79
C GLY A 324 -4.53 17.56 -1.65
N ARG A 325 -4.88 18.79 -2.02
CA ARG A 325 -5.16 19.93 -1.10
C ARG A 325 -6.64 20.20 -0.83
N VAL A 326 -7.52 19.39 -1.39
CA VAL A 326 -8.97 19.51 -1.21
C VAL A 326 -9.41 18.46 -0.20
N LEU A 327 -10.23 18.87 0.76
CA LEU A 327 -10.96 18.00 1.68
C LEU A 327 -12.45 18.11 1.37
N LEU A 328 -13.08 16.97 1.08
CA LEU A 328 -14.52 16.85 0.93
C LEU A 328 -15.10 16.23 2.20
N LYS A 329 -16.05 16.89 2.84
CA LYS A 329 -16.87 16.32 3.91
C LYS A 329 -18.26 16.05 3.36
N ILE A 330 -18.53 14.77 3.15
CA ILE A 330 -19.73 14.30 2.46
C ILE A 330 -20.69 13.70 3.49
N LYS A 331 -21.96 14.12 3.45
CA LYS A 331 -23.02 13.54 4.29
C LYS A 331 -24.34 13.45 3.54
N LEU A 332 -25.13 12.42 3.85
CA LEU A 332 -26.51 12.31 3.42
C LEU A 332 -27.37 13.37 4.13
N ILE A 333 -28.34 13.93 3.39
CA ILE A 333 -29.35 14.88 3.90
C ILE A 333 -30.74 14.62 3.32
#